data_AF-A0A7J8GPL4-F1
#
_entry.id   AF-A0A7J8GPL4-F1
#
_cell.length_a   1.000
_cell.length_b   1.000
_cell.length_c   1.000
_cell.angle_alpha   90.00
_cell.angle_beta   90.00
_cell.angle_gamma   90.00
#
_symmetry.space_group_name_H-M   'P 1'
#
loop_
_entity.id
_entity.type
_entity.pdbx_description
1 polymer ?
#
loop_
_entity_poly.entity_id
_entity_poly.type
_entity_poly.pdbx_seq_one_letter_code
_entity_poly.pdbx_strand_id
1 'polypeptide(L)'
;MALSTTVSQSQRVKRKAPRGFLKRVLKRQKPHLRLETNCDLLVHLNCLLFIRRLAEEARTDACKNKCGIIKDQHVLAAAKVMLKKSRG
;
A
#
# COMPACT_ATOMS: atom_id res chain seq x y z
N MET A 1 33.39 -14.97 -1.58
CA MET A 1 32.55 -14.85 -0.36
C MET A 1 31.55 -13.73 -0.59
N ALA A 2 30.26 -14.06 -0.74
CA ALA A 2 29.21 -13.07 -1.01
C ALA A 2 28.71 -12.46 0.31
N LEU A 3 28.84 -11.15 0.45
CA LEU A 3 28.33 -10.39 1.60
C LEU A 3 26.80 -10.40 1.58
N SER A 4 26.20 -11.24 2.42
CA SER A 4 24.77 -11.20 2.71
C SER A 4 24.45 -9.87 3.40
N THR A 5 23.82 -8.94 2.68
CA THR A 5 23.20 -7.74 3.24
C THR A 5 21.93 -8.17 3.98
N THR A 6 22.08 -8.62 5.22
CA THR A 6 20.95 -8.82 6.13
C THR A 6 20.40 -7.44 6.50
N VAL A 7 19.27 -7.09 5.89
CA VAL A 7 18.48 -5.92 6.26
C VAL A 7 18.15 -6.03 7.76
N SER A 8 18.64 -5.06 8.54
CA SER A 8 18.42 -4.94 9.98
C SER A 8 16.93 -5.04 10.32
N GLN A 9 16.54 -6.15 10.95
CA GLN A 9 15.15 -6.52 11.27
C GLN A 9 14.51 -5.69 12.41
N SER A 10 15.05 -4.51 12.78
CA SER A 10 14.67 -3.86 14.05
C SER A 10 13.85 -2.57 13.97
N GLN A 11 13.40 -2.11 12.81
CA GLN A 11 12.36 -1.08 12.79
C GLN A 11 11.01 -1.71 13.13
N ARG A 12 10.60 -1.61 14.42
CA ARG A 12 9.25 -1.95 14.87
C ARG A 12 8.23 -1.33 13.92
N VAL A 13 7.60 -2.17 13.09
CA VAL A 13 6.50 -1.73 12.22
C VAL A 13 5.42 -1.15 13.13
N LYS A 14 5.15 0.15 13.00
CA LYS A 14 4.08 0.81 13.74
C LYS A 14 2.75 0.24 13.24
N ARG A 15 2.16 -0.70 13.98
CA ARG A 15 0.89 -1.36 13.62
C ARG A 15 -0.36 -0.51 13.92
N LYS A 16 -0.20 0.66 14.54
CA LYS A 16 -1.32 1.54 14.90
C LYS A 16 -1.84 2.27 13.66
N ALA A 17 -3.14 2.14 13.39
CA ALA A 17 -3.82 2.84 12.31
C ALA A 17 -3.75 4.37 12.51
N PRO A 18 -3.38 5.16 11.49
CA PRO A 18 -3.29 6.61 11.59
C PRO A 18 -4.68 7.27 11.42
N ARG A 19 -5.55 7.11 12.43
CA ARG A 19 -6.97 7.52 12.40
C ARG A 19 -7.19 8.99 12.02
N GLY A 20 -6.44 9.91 12.64
CA GLY A 20 -6.56 11.36 12.39
C GLY A 20 -6.17 11.76 10.98
N PHE A 21 -5.14 11.12 10.42
CA PHE A 21 -4.71 11.33 9.04
C PHE A 21 -5.77 10.85 8.05
N LEU A 22 -6.31 9.63 8.24
CA LEU A 22 -7.34 9.06 7.37
C LEU A 22 -8.59 9.94 7.32
N LYS A 23 -9.06 10.41 8.48
CA LYS A 23 -10.21 11.33 8.55
C LYS A 23 -9.93 12.64 7.80
N ARG A 24 -8.73 13.21 7.93
CA ARG A 24 -8.34 14.44 7.24
C ARG A 24 -8.30 14.27 5.72
N VAL A 25 -7.70 13.18 5.24
CA VAL A 25 -7.62 12.87 3.79
C VAL A 25 -9.02 12.71 3.21
N LEU A 26 -9.90 11.97 3.90
CA LEU A 26 -11.26 11.76 3.41
C LEU A 26 -12.08 13.06 3.42
N LYS A 27 -11.95 13.89 4.45
CA LYS A 27 -12.60 15.20 4.53
C LYS A 27 -12.08 16.18 3.48
N ARG A 28 -10.81 16.10 3.11
CA ARG A 28 -10.23 16.90 2.01
C ARG A 28 -10.87 16.54 0.66
N GLN A 29 -11.13 15.27 0.41
CA GLN A 29 -11.78 14.83 -0.83
C GLN A 29 -13.30 15.02 -0.82
N LYS A 30 -13.95 14.79 0.33
CA LYS A 30 -15.41 14.89 0.50
C LYS A 30 -15.74 15.61 1.82
N PRO A 31 -15.85 16.96 1.81
CA PRO A 31 -16.07 17.76 3.02
C PRO A 31 -17.35 17.38 3.79
N HIS A 32 -18.43 17.15 3.06
CA HIS A 32 -19.76 16.85 3.62
C HIS A 32 -19.96 15.39 4.05
N LEU A 33 -19.01 14.49 3.75
CA LEU A 33 -19.12 13.07 4.10
C LEU A 33 -18.96 12.87 5.62
N ARG A 34 -19.96 12.34 6.30
CA ARG A 34 -19.88 11.96 7.71
C ARG A 34 -19.43 10.51 7.81
N LEU A 35 -18.34 10.26 8.54
CA LEU A 35 -17.88 8.91 8.83
C LEU A 35 -18.53 8.43 10.12
N GLU A 36 -19.10 7.23 10.08
CA GLU A 36 -19.55 6.54 11.27
C GLU A 36 -18.35 6.15 12.16
N THR A 37 -18.65 5.88 13.43
CA THR A 37 -17.65 5.44 14.42
C THR A 37 -16.91 4.20 13.90
N ASN A 38 -15.58 4.22 13.99
CA ASN A 38 -14.68 3.13 13.56
C ASN A 38 -14.68 2.80 12.06
N CYS A 39 -15.47 3.46 11.22
CA CYS A 39 -15.40 3.31 9.76
C CYS A 39 -13.99 3.63 9.22
N ASP A 40 -13.25 4.52 9.91
CA ASP A 40 -11.86 4.84 9.60
C ASP A 40 -10.91 3.62 9.66
N LEU A 41 -11.23 2.61 10.47
CA LEU A 41 -10.46 1.36 10.54
C LEU A 41 -10.71 0.46 9.33
N LEU A 42 -11.93 0.43 8.80
CA LEU A 42 -12.25 -0.32 7.59
C LEU A 42 -11.58 0.30 6.37
N VAL A 43 -11.55 1.64 6.29
CA VAL A 43 -10.78 2.35 5.27
C VAL A 43 -9.30 2.01 5.39
N HIS A 44 -8.74 1.99 6.61
CA HIS A 44 -7.36 1.59 6.82
C HIS A 44 -7.06 0.15 6.36
N LEU A 45 -7.95 -0.79 6.72
CA LEU A 45 -7.84 -2.19 6.29
C LEU A 45 -7.85 -2.29 4.77
N ASN A 46 -8.74 -1.57 4.10
CA ASN A 46 -8.78 -1.55 2.64
C ASN A 46 -7.48 -1.01 2.04
N CYS A 47 -6.91 0.06 2.61
CA CYS A 47 -5.58 0.56 2.20
C CYS A 47 -4.47 -0.50 2.38
N LEU A 48 -4.47 -1.25 3.48
CA LEU A 48 -3.49 -2.32 3.70
C LEU A 48 -3.64 -3.45 2.69
N LEU A 49 -4.88 -3.87 2.41
CA LEU A 49 -5.17 -4.88 1.40
C LEU A 49 -4.76 -4.41 -0.01
N PHE A 50 -5.00 -3.14 -0.33
CA PHE A 50 -4.56 -2.53 -1.58
C PHE A 50 -3.04 -2.56 -1.72
N ILE A 51 -2.30 -2.12 -0.71
CA ILE A 51 -0.83 -2.12 -0.73
C ILE A 51 -0.28 -3.54 -0.86
N ARG A 52 -0.88 -4.51 -0.16
CA ARG A 52 -0.50 -5.93 -0.27
C ARG A 52 -0.66 -6.43 -1.71
N ARG A 53 -1.82 -6.22 -2.32
CA ARG A 53 -2.08 -6.64 -3.71
C ARG A 53 -1.17 -5.93 -4.69
N LEU A 54 -0.92 -4.63 -4.49
CA LEU A 54 0.02 -3.85 -5.30
C LEU A 54 1.44 -4.41 -5.21
N ALA A 55 1.91 -4.78 -4.02
CA ALA A 55 3.22 -5.38 -3.83
C ALA A 55 3.30 -6.78 -4.47
N GLU A 56 2.25 -7.59 -4.38
CA GLU A 56 2.16 -8.90 -5.05
C GLU A 56 2.25 -8.77 -6.58
N GLU A 57 1.51 -7.82 -7.17
CA GLU A 57 1.52 -7.57 -8.61
C GLU A 57 2.87 -6.97 -9.08
N ALA A 58 3.42 -6.01 -8.34
CA ALA A 58 4.72 -5.41 -8.66
C ALA A 58 5.88 -6.42 -8.57
N ARG A 59 5.84 -7.34 -7.60
CA ARG A 59 6.80 -8.46 -7.54
C ARG A 59 6.68 -9.38 -8.74
N THR A 60 5.45 -9.73 -9.12
CA THR A 60 5.20 -10.56 -10.29
C THR A 60 5.75 -9.93 -11.57
N ASP A 61 5.55 -8.62 -11.73
CA ASP A 61 6.08 -7.87 -12.87
C ASP A 61 7.61 -7.78 -12.86
N ALA A 62 8.22 -7.54 -11.70
CA ALA A 62 9.68 -7.56 -11.56
C ALA A 62 10.27 -8.94 -11.91
N CYS A 63 9.64 -10.03 -11.44
CA CYS A 63 10.05 -11.40 -11.76
C CYS A 63 9.95 -11.69 -13.26
N LYS A 64 8.87 -11.27 -13.93
CA LYS A 64 8.72 -11.41 -15.40
C LYS A 64 9.84 -10.70 -16.15
N ASN A 65 10.26 -9.55 -15.67
CA ASN A 65 11.34 -8.75 -16.25
C ASN A 65 12.74 -9.16 -15.77
N LYS A 66 12.88 -10.30 -15.08
CA LYS A 66 14.15 -10.82 -14.52
C LYS A 66 14.90 -9.80 -13.65
N CYS A 67 14.16 -8.93 -12.96
CA CYS A 67 14.71 -7.91 -12.08
C CYS A 67 14.77 -8.43 -10.64
N GLY A 68 15.94 -8.35 -10.00
CA GLY A 68 16.10 -8.70 -8.57
C GLY A 68 15.58 -7.65 -7.59
N ILE A 69 15.22 -6.46 -8.07
CA ILE A 69 14.74 -5.32 -7.27
C ILE A 69 13.48 -4.74 -7.92
N ILE A 70 12.51 -4.34 -7.10
CA ILE A 70 11.31 -3.63 -7.57
C ILE A 70 11.70 -2.18 -7.90
N LYS A 71 11.69 -1.86 -9.20
CA LYS A 71 11.87 -0.52 -9.74
C LYS A 71 10.53 0.23 -9.88
N ASP A 72 10.61 1.54 -10.04
CA ASP A 72 9.45 2.44 -10.19
C ASP A 72 8.54 2.04 -11.36
N GLN A 73 9.11 1.51 -12.45
CA GLN A 73 8.37 1.06 -13.62
C GLN A 73 7.39 -0.09 -13.28
N HIS A 74 7.82 -1.04 -12.45
CA HIS A 74 6.98 -2.17 -12.01
C HIS A 74 5.85 -1.70 -11.11
N VAL A 75 6.14 -0.73 -10.23
CA VAL A 75 5.14 -0.14 -9.35
C VAL A 75 4.11 0.65 -10.16
N LEU A 76 4.54 1.44 -11.16
CA LEU A 76 3.64 2.20 -12.03
C LEU A 76 2.72 1.29 -12.87
N ALA A 77 3.27 0.20 -13.43
CA ALA A 77 2.49 -0.79 -14.17
C ALA A 77 1.45 -1.47 -13.26
N ALA A 78 1.89 -1.97 -12.09
CA ALA A 78 1.01 -2.60 -11.11
C ALA A 78 -0.06 -1.62 -10.58
N ALA A 79 0.30 -0.37 -10.31
CA ALA A 79 -0.61 0.65 -9.79
C ALA A 79 -1.75 0.94 -10.76
N LYS A 80 -1.48 1.04 -12.07
CA LYS A 80 -2.52 1.24 -13.09
C LYS A 80 -3.56 0.11 -13.07
N VAL A 81 -3.11 -1.14 -12.93
CA VAL A 81 -4.00 -2.31 -12.88
C VAL A 81 -4.77 -2.36 -11.57
N MET A 82 -4.09 -2.16 -10.43
CA MET A 82 -4.71 -2.22 -9.10
C MET A 82 -5.72 -1.10 -8.89
N LEU A 83 -5.40 0.14 -9.27
CA LEU A 83 -6.33 1.26 -9.16
C LEU A 83 -7.59 1.05 -10.01
N LYS A 84 -7.50 0.32 -11.13
CA LYS A 84 -8.67 -0.08 -11.92
C LYS A 84 -9.50 -1.15 -11.19
N LYS A 85 -8.85 -2.18 -10.64
CA LYS A 85 -9.51 -3.28 -9.90
C LYS A 85 -10.14 -2.82 -8.58
N SER A 86 -9.60 -1.76 -7.96
CA SER A 86 -10.09 -1.20 -6.70
C SER A 86 -11.18 -0.16 -6.85
N ARG A 87 -11.64 0.11 -8.07
CA ARG A 87 -12.87 0.88 -8.28
C ARG A 87 -14.03 0.03 -7.72
N GLY A 88 -14.73 0.58 -6.75
CA GLY A 88 -15.95 0.01 -6.19
C GLY A 88 -17.15 0.23 -7.10
#